data_AF-A0A395SF90-F1
#
_entry.id   AF-A0A395SF90-F1
#
_cell.length_a   1.000
_cell.length_b   1.000
_cell.length_c   1.000
_cell.angle_alpha   90.00
_cell.angle_beta   90.00
_cell.angle_gamma   90.00
#
_symmetry.space_group_name_H-M   'P 1'
#
loop_
_entity.id
_entity.type
_entity.pdbx_description
1 polymer ?
#
loop_
_entity_poly.entity_id
_entity_poly.type
_entity_poly.pdbx_seq_one_letter_code
_entity_poly.pdbx_strand_id
1 'polypeptide(L)'
;MDRASVCNGHPPPFLQHNDTRCRNTVKDTLAPELMTLFELQKFSNRLHTAMTAQISSNNGVPETVVKTWEDEFELLRPLVTHVDTGAHKCTMDDKLKMTDDPGSDCSRLIILIAQLEVQAYYFVSLPDHRPNFTINTLRAYNTSQNLINTALTLESTSGLLTHNTHWIYRAVMDACCILMSTLHSKAIPPHISASDADTVVAQILTVLRTCSVRDNDLPVRGSVVLETFWSARHILPKWDVPVGAWPDRIGAATSYWCLAKFKEVLQEARNSTDSVQKGIDVYEANISNTNKSNGDSVVAVPNISHGQDQTIDNSIDPLQGVDWSMIIDDFGWIGEGPVFLGPA
;
A
#
# COMPACT_ATOMS: atom_id res chain seq x y z
N MET A 1 -5.38 -23.56 2.98
CA MET A 1 -5.71 -22.27 2.32
C MET A 1 -4.40 -21.52 2.29
N ASP A 2 -3.68 -21.54 1.17
CA ASP A 2 -2.22 -21.34 1.19
C ASP A 2 -1.82 -20.04 0.47
N ARG A 3 -2.46 -18.92 0.88
CA ARG A 3 -2.12 -17.56 0.42
C ARG A 3 -0.71 -17.12 0.84
N ALA A 4 -0.12 -17.76 1.86
CA ALA A 4 1.24 -17.50 2.31
C ALA A 4 2.31 -17.81 1.23
N SER A 5 2.07 -18.81 0.37
CA SER A 5 2.96 -19.17 -0.75
C SER A 5 3.12 -18.00 -1.74
N VAL A 6 2.00 -17.39 -2.11
CA VAL A 6 1.92 -16.30 -3.09
C VAL A 6 2.62 -15.03 -2.62
N CYS A 7 2.50 -14.71 -1.33
CA CYS A 7 3.19 -13.56 -0.74
C CYS A 7 4.72 -13.70 -0.78
N ASN A 8 5.23 -14.94 -0.78
CA ASN A 8 6.65 -15.25 -0.88
C ASN A 8 7.15 -15.43 -2.32
N GLY A 9 6.29 -15.16 -3.32
CA GLY A 9 6.65 -15.30 -4.73
C GLY A 9 6.47 -16.71 -5.30
N HIS A 10 5.82 -17.61 -4.58
CA HIS A 10 5.55 -18.96 -5.05
C HIS A 10 4.10 -19.10 -5.50
N PRO A 11 3.82 -19.81 -6.61
CA PRO A 11 2.45 -20.08 -6.99
C PRO A 11 1.73 -20.81 -5.84
N PRO A 12 0.41 -20.62 -5.69
CA PRO A 12 -0.34 -21.41 -4.72
C PRO A 12 -0.20 -22.90 -5.08
N PRO A 13 -0.08 -23.80 -4.09
CA PRO A 13 0.02 -25.22 -4.36
C PRO A 13 -1.19 -25.68 -5.17
N PHE A 14 -0.95 -26.46 -6.23
CA PHE A 14 -2.00 -26.98 -7.09
C PHE A 14 -2.76 -28.08 -6.36
N LEU A 15 -3.76 -27.69 -5.56
CA LEU A 15 -4.63 -28.61 -4.87
C LEU A 15 -5.81 -28.96 -5.79
N GLN A 16 -5.73 -30.10 -6.48
CA GLN A 16 -6.89 -30.73 -7.10
C GLN A 16 -7.72 -31.43 -6.03
N HIS A 17 -8.49 -30.66 -5.26
CA HIS A 17 -9.48 -31.25 -4.36
C HIS A 17 -10.88 -31.10 -4.96
N ASN A 18 -11.68 -32.17 -4.83
CA ASN A 18 -13.11 -32.11 -5.11
C ASN A 18 -13.78 -31.33 -3.97
N ASP A 19 -13.92 -30.03 -4.17
CA ASP A 19 -14.46 -29.12 -3.15
C ASP A 19 -15.99 -29.17 -3.03
N THR A 20 -16.67 -30.07 -3.76
CA THR A 20 -18.14 -30.19 -3.75
C THR A 20 -18.67 -30.38 -2.33
N ARG A 21 -17.96 -31.16 -1.49
CA ARG A 21 -18.34 -31.38 -0.09
C ARG A 21 -18.23 -30.09 0.73
N CYS A 22 -17.09 -29.38 0.65
CA CYS A 22 -16.89 -28.12 1.36
C CYS A 22 -17.91 -27.07 0.91
N ARG A 23 -18.14 -26.96 -0.40
CA ARG A 23 -19.12 -26.04 -0.96
C ARG A 23 -20.53 -26.35 -0.48
N ASN A 24 -20.94 -27.62 -0.44
CA ASN A 24 -22.24 -27.99 0.09
C ASN A 24 -22.35 -27.67 1.58
N THR A 25 -21.30 -27.95 2.37
CA THR A 25 -21.27 -27.59 3.79
C THR A 25 -21.41 -26.08 4.01
N VAL A 26 -20.72 -25.23 3.23
CA VAL A 26 -20.82 -23.77 3.37
C VAL A 26 -22.16 -23.23 2.85
N LYS A 27 -22.74 -23.81 1.79
CA LYS A 27 -24.08 -23.44 1.29
C LYS A 27 -25.16 -23.60 2.34
N ASP A 28 -25.01 -24.60 3.20
CA ASP A 28 -25.98 -24.91 4.25
C ASP A 28 -25.73 -24.07 5.53
N THR A 29 -24.72 -23.19 5.55
CA THR A 29 -24.46 -22.26 6.66
C THR A 29 -25.25 -20.96 6.51
N LEU A 30 -25.55 -20.31 7.65
CA LEU A 30 -26.09 -18.95 7.70
C LEU A 30 -25.01 -17.85 7.44
N ALA A 31 -23.87 -18.20 6.85
CA ALA A 31 -22.71 -17.32 6.69
C ALA A 31 -22.40 -17.10 5.20
N PRO A 32 -23.17 -16.25 4.50
CA PRO A 32 -23.00 -15.98 3.06
C PRO A 32 -21.58 -15.54 2.68
N GLU A 33 -20.90 -14.84 3.59
CA GLU A 33 -19.54 -14.31 3.43
C GLU A 33 -18.50 -15.42 3.31
N LEU A 34 -18.74 -16.60 3.89
CA LEU A 34 -17.84 -17.75 3.74
C LEU A 34 -17.86 -18.30 2.31
N MET A 35 -19.02 -18.25 1.65
CA MET A 35 -19.12 -18.61 0.23
C MET A 35 -18.41 -17.58 -0.64
N THR A 36 -18.61 -16.30 -0.35
CA THR A 36 -17.88 -15.18 -0.98
C THR A 36 -16.37 -15.38 -0.88
N LEU A 37 -15.87 -15.60 0.33
CA LEU A 37 -14.46 -15.85 0.58
C LEU A 37 -13.95 -17.08 -0.18
N PHE A 38 -14.71 -18.17 -0.18
CA PHE A 38 -14.34 -19.42 -0.85
C PHE A 38 -14.21 -19.26 -2.37
N GLU A 39 -15.22 -18.69 -3.03
CA GLU A 39 -15.22 -18.52 -4.49
C GLU A 39 -14.15 -17.52 -4.94
N LEU A 40 -13.97 -16.42 -4.19
CA LEU A 40 -12.92 -15.43 -4.48
C LEU A 40 -11.51 -15.98 -4.20
N GLN A 41 -11.32 -16.79 -3.17
CA GLN A 41 -10.05 -17.46 -2.92
C GLN A 41 -9.66 -18.39 -4.08
N LYS A 42 -10.63 -19.16 -4.60
CA LYS A 42 -10.42 -20.04 -5.75
C LYS A 42 -10.04 -19.24 -7.00
N PHE A 43 -10.68 -18.08 -7.20
CA PHE A 43 -10.31 -17.15 -8.25
C PHE A 43 -8.88 -16.62 -8.07
N SER A 44 -8.54 -16.04 -6.91
CA SER A 44 -7.19 -15.52 -6.62
C SER A 44 -6.11 -16.59 -6.84
N ASN A 45 -6.36 -17.84 -6.48
CA ASN A 45 -5.37 -18.91 -6.70
C ASN A 45 -5.10 -19.17 -8.20
N ARG A 46 -6.15 -19.18 -9.02
CA ARG A 46 -6.00 -19.32 -10.49
C ARG A 46 -5.29 -18.11 -11.08
N LEU A 47 -5.68 -16.92 -10.64
CA LEU A 47 -5.05 -15.65 -11.02
C LEU A 47 -3.54 -15.71 -10.74
N HIS A 48 -3.13 -15.94 -9.49
CA HIS A 48 -1.71 -15.93 -9.11
C HIS A 48 -0.90 -17.01 -9.85
N THR A 49 -1.47 -18.20 -10.07
CA THR A 49 -0.82 -19.24 -10.87
C THR A 49 -0.57 -18.78 -12.30
N ALA A 50 -1.58 -18.19 -12.95
CA ALA A 50 -1.46 -17.68 -14.30
C ALA A 50 -0.46 -16.52 -14.38
N MET A 51 -0.49 -15.60 -13.42
CA MET A 51 0.44 -14.46 -13.38
C MET A 51 1.88 -14.92 -13.13
N THR A 52 2.10 -15.94 -12.29
CA THR A 52 3.43 -16.56 -12.12
C THR A 52 3.98 -17.06 -13.45
N ALA A 53 3.14 -17.74 -14.24
CA ALA A 53 3.53 -18.28 -15.54
C ALA A 53 3.84 -17.15 -16.55
N GLN A 54 3.05 -16.07 -16.53
CA GLN A 54 3.28 -14.87 -17.35
C GLN A 54 4.61 -14.19 -17.00
N ILE A 55 4.86 -13.95 -15.72
CA ILE A 55 6.09 -13.33 -15.21
C ILE A 55 7.31 -14.19 -15.59
N SER A 56 7.22 -15.50 -15.38
CA SER A 56 8.32 -16.43 -15.68
C SER A 56 8.66 -16.49 -17.17
N SER A 57 7.65 -16.33 -18.04
CA SER A 57 7.83 -16.44 -19.50
C SER A 57 8.19 -15.10 -20.16
N ASN A 58 7.65 -13.99 -19.65
CA ASN A 58 7.65 -12.69 -20.32
C ASN A 58 8.33 -11.57 -19.51
N ASN A 59 8.85 -11.87 -18.32
CA ASN A 59 9.43 -10.91 -17.37
C ASN A 59 8.45 -9.78 -16.98
N GLY A 60 7.15 -10.09 -16.98
CA GLY A 60 6.08 -9.14 -16.69
C GLY A 60 4.72 -9.69 -17.09
N VAL A 61 3.68 -8.90 -16.85
CA VAL A 61 2.30 -9.24 -17.22
C VAL A 61 1.76 -8.20 -18.19
N PRO A 62 1.39 -8.55 -19.43
CA PRO A 62 0.79 -7.59 -20.37
C PRO A 62 -0.54 -7.04 -19.86
N GLU A 63 -0.83 -5.75 -20.11
CA GLU A 63 -2.09 -5.10 -19.69
C GLU A 63 -3.34 -5.86 -20.18
N THR A 64 -3.28 -6.41 -21.39
CA THR A 64 -4.38 -7.19 -21.99
C THR A 64 -4.69 -8.46 -21.21
N VAL A 65 -3.68 -9.12 -20.65
CA VAL A 65 -3.85 -10.31 -19.80
C VAL A 65 -4.54 -9.92 -18.49
N VAL A 66 -4.09 -8.85 -17.84
CA VAL A 66 -4.74 -8.34 -16.61
C VAL A 66 -6.21 -7.99 -16.89
N LYS A 67 -6.49 -7.34 -18.02
CA LYS A 67 -7.86 -7.00 -18.43
C LYS A 67 -8.77 -8.23 -18.59
N THR A 68 -8.26 -9.32 -19.16
CA THR A 68 -9.01 -10.59 -19.25
C THR A 68 -9.36 -11.15 -17.87
N TRP A 69 -8.43 -11.07 -16.91
CA TRP A 69 -8.70 -11.50 -15.53
C TRP A 69 -9.68 -10.58 -14.79
N GLU A 70 -9.67 -9.27 -15.07
CA GLU A 70 -10.72 -8.38 -14.60
C GLU A 70 -12.08 -8.79 -15.16
N ASP A 71 -12.18 -9.10 -16.46
CA ASP A 71 -13.44 -9.56 -17.07
C ASP A 71 -13.93 -10.88 -16.44
N GLU A 72 -13.03 -11.84 -16.17
CA GLU A 72 -13.39 -13.05 -15.41
C GLU A 72 -13.87 -12.74 -13.98
N PHE A 73 -13.25 -11.78 -13.31
CA PHE A 73 -13.65 -11.33 -11.98
C PHE A 73 -15.05 -10.71 -11.98
N GLU A 74 -15.37 -9.88 -12.98
CA GLU A 74 -16.70 -9.28 -13.12
C GLU A 74 -17.81 -10.33 -13.26
N LEU A 75 -17.51 -11.46 -13.92
CA LEU A 75 -18.46 -12.59 -14.04
C LEU A 75 -18.76 -13.28 -12.70
N LEU A 76 -17.84 -13.19 -11.73
CA LEU A 76 -18.03 -13.75 -10.39
C LEU A 76 -18.84 -12.84 -9.49
N ARG A 77 -18.81 -11.52 -9.72
CA ARG A 77 -19.44 -10.53 -8.84
C ARG A 77 -20.93 -10.83 -8.56
N PRO A 78 -21.78 -11.14 -9.55
CA PRO A 78 -23.19 -11.48 -9.30
C PRO A 78 -23.37 -12.73 -8.43
N LEU A 79 -22.51 -13.74 -8.59
CA LEU A 79 -22.58 -15.01 -7.86
C LEU A 79 -22.25 -14.85 -6.37
N VAL A 80 -21.43 -13.85 -6.07
CA VAL A 80 -20.98 -13.51 -4.73
C VAL A 80 -21.96 -12.56 -4.04
N THR A 81 -22.58 -11.63 -4.78
CA THR A 81 -23.61 -10.71 -4.24
C THR A 81 -24.98 -11.36 -4.07
N HIS A 82 -25.28 -12.47 -4.75
CA HIS A 82 -26.58 -13.14 -4.65
C HIS A 82 -26.81 -13.89 -3.33
N VAL A 83 -25.77 -14.10 -2.51
CA VAL A 83 -25.92 -14.80 -1.24
C VAL A 83 -26.62 -13.93 -0.17
N ASP A 84 -26.72 -12.61 -0.39
CA ASP A 84 -27.44 -11.67 0.48
C ASP A 84 -28.97 -11.67 0.26
N THR A 85 -29.48 -12.28 -0.82
CA THR A 85 -30.93 -12.28 -1.14
C THR A 85 -31.62 -13.64 -0.98
N GLY A 86 -30.89 -14.65 -0.51
CA GLY A 86 -31.26 -16.06 -0.68
C GLY A 86 -31.51 -16.89 0.57
N ALA A 87 -31.80 -16.31 1.75
CA ALA A 87 -32.14 -17.11 2.94
C ALA A 87 -33.04 -16.44 3.98
N HIS A 88 -33.72 -15.33 3.66
CA HIS A 88 -34.82 -14.83 4.48
C HIS A 88 -36.13 -14.99 3.71
N LYS A 89 -36.90 -16.01 4.10
CA LYS A 89 -38.29 -16.18 3.68
C LYS A 89 -39.11 -15.11 4.42
N CYS A 90 -38.94 -13.84 4.06
CA CYS A 90 -39.68 -12.73 4.64
C CYS A 90 -41.15 -12.88 4.29
N THR A 91 -41.97 -13.07 5.32
CA THR A 91 -43.42 -12.88 5.24
C THR A 91 -43.73 -11.42 4.92
N MET A 92 -44.91 -11.16 4.33
CA MET A 92 -45.33 -9.85 3.81
C MET A 92 -45.21 -8.68 4.83
N ASP A 93 -45.14 -8.96 6.13
CA ASP A 93 -45.04 -7.96 7.20
C ASP A 93 -43.62 -7.40 7.44
N ASP A 94 -42.57 -8.05 6.93
CA ASP A 94 -41.17 -7.59 7.13
C ASP A 94 -40.72 -6.53 6.11
N LYS A 95 -41.52 -6.29 5.05
CA LYS A 95 -41.18 -5.38 3.95
C LYS A 95 -41.15 -3.90 4.33
N LEU A 96 -41.63 -3.52 5.51
CA LEU A 96 -41.64 -2.13 5.96
C LEU A 96 -40.40 -1.73 6.80
N LYS A 97 -39.49 -2.68 7.08
CA LYS A 97 -38.21 -2.41 7.76
C LYS A 97 -36.97 -2.64 6.89
N MET A 98 -37.16 -2.95 5.61
CA MET A 98 -36.11 -3.36 4.70
C MET A 98 -35.57 -2.17 3.88
N THR A 99 -35.16 -1.12 4.59
CA THR A 99 -34.25 -0.10 4.07
C THR A 99 -32.99 -0.22 4.93
N ASP A 100 -31.85 -0.50 4.30
CA ASP A 100 -30.51 -0.63 4.91
C ASP A 100 -30.01 -2.05 5.23
N ASP A 101 -30.28 -3.06 4.39
CA ASP A 101 -29.42 -4.26 4.35
C ASP A 101 -28.54 -4.21 3.09
N PRO A 102 -27.41 -3.46 3.12
CA PRO A 102 -26.38 -3.59 2.10
C PRO A 102 -25.80 -4.99 2.23
N GLY A 103 -25.56 -5.69 1.12
CA GLY A 103 -24.82 -6.96 1.17
C GLY A 103 -23.62 -6.83 2.10
N SER A 104 -23.50 -7.76 3.07
CA SER A 104 -22.65 -7.64 4.26
C SER A 104 -21.34 -6.91 3.96
N ASP A 105 -21.03 -5.83 4.69
CA ASP A 105 -19.83 -5.01 4.46
C ASP A 105 -18.54 -5.86 4.40
N CYS A 106 -18.54 -7.03 5.06
CA CYS A 106 -17.51 -8.07 4.95
C CYS A 106 -17.38 -8.66 3.54
N SER A 107 -18.49 -9.07 2.90
CA SER A 107 -18.49 -9.52 1.50
C SER A 107 -17.95 -8.43 0.57
N ARG A 108 -18.35 -7.18 0.80
CA ARG A 108 -17.84 -6.02 0.04
C ARG A 108 -16.33 -5.85 0.21
N LEU A 109 -15.81 -6.00 1.43
CA LEU A 109 -14.37 -5.95 1.69
C LEU A 109 -13.63 -7.05 0.91
N ILE A 110 -14.10 -8.30 0.98
CA ILE A 110 -13.45 -9.44 0.31
C ILE A 110 -13.44 -9.23 -1.22
N ILE A 111 -14.53 -8.72 -1.80
CA ILE A 111 -14.62 -8.37 -3.22
C ILE A 111 -13.60 -7.29 -3.57
N LEU A 112 -13.51 -6.20 -2.77
CA LEU A 112 -12.56 -5.12 -3.00
C LEU A 112 -11.11 -5.59 -2.91
N ILE A 113 -10.79 -6.50 -1.98
CA ILE A 113 -9.45 -7.09 -1.88
C ILE A 113 -9.12 -7.90 -3.14
N ALA A 114 -10.01 -8.79 -3.58
CA ALA A 114 -9.79 -9.59 -4.79
C ALA A 114 -9.68 -8.70 -6.05
N GLN A 115 -10.46 -7.63 -6.13
CA GLN A 115 -10.36 -6.65 -7.21
C GLN A 115 -9.01 -5.94 -7.20
N LEU A 116 -8.52 -5.53 -6.02
CA LEU A 116 -7.22 -4.89 -5.88
C LEU A 116 -6.07 -5.85 -6.24
N GLU A 117 -6.18 -7.13 -5.87
CA GLU A 117 -5.21 -8.17 -6.26
C GLU A 117 -5.07 -8.28 -7.78
N VAL A 118 -6.19 -8.25 -8.53
CA VAL A 118 -6.14 -8.24 -10.01
C VAL A 118 -5.49 -6.96 -10.52
N GLN A 119 -5.92 -5.80 -10.00
CA GLN A 119 -5.44 -4.50 -10.45
C GLN A 119 -3.97 -4.26 -10.15
N ALA A 120 -3.43 -4.84 -9.08
CA ALA A 120 -2.02 -4.75 -8.74
C ALA A 120 -1.11 -5.27 -9.86
N TYR A 121 -1.58 -6.20 -10.70
CA TYR A 121 -0.80 -6.71 -11.83
C TYR A 121 -0.58 -5.71 -12.96
N TYR A 122 -1.36 -4.62 -13.03
CA TYR A 122 -1.05 -3.51 -13.96
C TYR A 122 0.30 -2.84 -13.63
N PHE A 123 0.77 -2.94 -12.39
CA PHE A 123 2.07 -2.41 -11.97
C PHE A 123 3.24 -3.36 -12.28
N VAL A 124 2.94 -4.63 -12.60
CA VAL A 124 3.91 -5.65 -13.04
C VAL A 124 4.13 -5.58 -14.56
N SER A 125 3.28 -4.87 -15.30
CA SER A 125 3.44 -4.65 -16.73
C SER A 125 4.70 -3.84 -17.06
N LEU A 126 5.44 -4.29 -18.06
CA LEU A 126 6.58 -3.53 -18.59
C LEU A 126 6.12 -2.18 -19.17
N PRO A 127 6.97 -1.13 -19.12
CA PRO A 127 6.60 0.21 -19.59
C PRO A 127 6.00 0.27 -21.00
N ASP A 128 6.51 -0.52 -21.94
CA ASP A 128 6.05 -0.55 -23.32
C ASP A 128 4.72 -1.32 -23.52
N HIS A 129 4.26 -2.03 -22.48
CA HIS A 129 3.08 -2.91 -22.52
C HIS A 129 1.91 -2.41 -21.67
N ARG A 130 1.89 -1.12 -21.31
CA ARG A 130 0.88 -0.50 -20.43
C ARG A 130 0.36 0.85 -20.96
N PRO A 131 -0.20 0.91 -22.17
CA PRO A 131 -0.68 2.17 -22.77
C PRO A 131 -1.72 2.91 -21.91
N ASN A 132 -2.52 2.22 -21.08
CA ASN A 132 -3.53 2.86 -20.22
C ASN A 132 -3.10 2.95 -18.75
N PHE A 133 -1.79 2.96 -18.47
CA PHE A 133 -1.26 2.89 -17.11
C PHE A 133 -1.83 3.94 -16.15
N THR A 134 -1.98 5.19 -16.60
CA THR A 134 -2.57 6.27 -15.78
C THR A 134 -4.01 5.95 -15.38
N ILE A 135 -4.83 5.49 -16.34
CA ILE A 135 -6.24 5.14 -16.08
C ILE A 135 -6.33 3.94 -15.14
N ASN A 136 -5.51 2.90 -15.37
CA ASN A 136 -5.49 1.72 -14.51
C ASN A 136 -4.99 2.04 -13.10
N THR A 137 -4.06 2.98 -12.96
CA THR A 137 -3.64 3.48 -11.64
C THR A 137 -4.78 4.21 -10.93
N LEU A 138 -5.54 5.07 -11.63
CA LEU A 138 -6.70 5.74 -11.05
C LEU A 138 -7.79 4.74 -10.62
N ARG A 139 -7.99 3.67 -11.38
CA ARG A 139 -8.90 2.57 -10.98
C ARG A 139 -8.43 1.89 -9.71
N ALA A 140 -7.15 1.53 -9.62
CA ALA A 140 -6.54 0.94 -8.42
C ALA A 140 -6.59 1.89 -7.21
N TYR A 141 -6.38 3.19 -7.43
CA TYR A 141 -6.51 4.23 -6.42
C TYR A 141 -7.93 4.26 -5.83
N ASN A 142 -8.96 4.29 -6.68
CA ASN A 142 -10.36 4.30 -6.24
C ASN A 142 -10.73 3.01 -5.50
N THR A 143 -10.30 1.84 -6.00
CA THR A 143 -10.48 0.55 -5.30
C THR A 143 -9.83 0.58 -3.93
N SER A 144 -8.61 1.12 -3.83
CA SER A 144 -7.85 1.26 -2.58
C SER A 144 -8.56 2.16 -1.58
N GLN A 145 -9.07 3.32 -2.01
CA GLN A 145 -9.87 4.21 -1.13
C GLN A 145 -11.12 3.51 -0.62
N ASN A 146 -11.86 2.83 -1.51
CA ASN A 146 -13.07 2.09 -1.12
C ASN A 146 -12.76 0.96 -0.13
N LEU A 147 -11.64 0.25 -0.33
CA LEU A 147 -11.17 -0.81 0.57
C LEU A 147 -10.87 -0.25 1.97
N ILE A 148 -10.07 0.83 2.07
CA ILE A 148 -9.73 1.46 3.36
C ILE A 148 -10.99 1.96 4.06
N ASN A 149 -11.89 2.63 3.35
CA ASN A 149 -13.14 3.12 3.92
C ASN A 149 -14.02 1.97 4.44
N THR A 150 -14.18 0.89 3.67
CA THR A 150 -14.93 -0.29 4.13
C THR A 150 -14.27 -0.97 5.32
N ALA A 151 -12.94 -1.08 5.32
CA ALA A 151 -12.21 -1.68 6.43
C ALA A 151 -12.37 -0.88 7.73
N LEU A 152 -12.33 0.46 7.67
CA LEU A 152 -12.56 1.34 8.82
C LEU A 152 -14.02 1.28 9.30
N THR A 153 -14.99 1.20 8.39
CA THR A 153 -16.40 0.96 8.77
C THR A 153 -16.54 -0.37 9.51
N LEU A 154 -15.96 -1.45 8.99
CA LEU A 154 -15.99 -2.77 9.62
C LEU A 154 -15.25 -2.81 10.96
N GLU A 155 -14.17 -2.03 11.10
CA GLU A 155 -13.54 -1.86 12.41
C GLU A 155 -14.52 -1.27 13.42
N SER A 156 -15.21 -0.18 13.06
CA SER A 156 -16.13 0.49 13.98
C SER A 156 -17.31 -0.38 14.44
N THR A 157 -17.71 -1.36 13.62
CA THR A 157 -18.85 -2.23 13.89
C THR A 157 -18.48 -3.60 14.47
N SER A 158 -17.29 -4.12 14.14
CA SER A 158 -16.93 -5.52 14.44
C SER A 158 -15.51 -5.73 14.97
N GLY A 159 -14.67 -4.69 15.03
CA GLY A 159 -13.26 -4.83 15.44
C GLY A 159 -12.42 -5.64 14.43
N LEU A 160 -12.82 -5.65 13.16
CA LEU A 160 -12.21 -6.48 12.12
C LEU A 160 -10.70 -6.26 11.96
N LEU A 161 -10.26 -4.99 11.99
CA LEU A 161 -8.85 -4.64 11.81
C LEU A 161 -8.03 -5.00 13.05
N THR A 162 -8.57 -4.80 14.24
CA THR A 162 -7.92 -5.22 15.49
C THR A 162 -7.67 -6.74 15.53
N HIS A 163 -8.56 -7.53 14.93
CA HIS A 163 -8.47 -9.00 14.87
C HIS A 163 -8.18 -9.53 13.47
N ASN A 164 -7.58 -8.71 12.62
CA ASN A 164 -7.40 -9.07 11.23
C ASN A 164 -6.48 -10.28 11.09
N THR A 165 -6.74 -11.05 10.05
CA THR A 165 -5.79 -12.07 9.60
C THR A 165 -4.76 -11.40 8.71
N HIS A 166 -3.56 -11.98 8.68
CA HIS A 166 -2.44 -11.44 7.92
C HIS A 166 -2.81 -11.07 6.47
N TRP A 167 -3.68 -11.82 5.79
CA TRP A 167 -4.08 -11.51 4.42
C TRP A 167 -4.86 -10.19 4.29
N ILE A 168 -5.71 -9.84 5.26
CA ILE A 168 -6.46 -8.57 5.27
C ILE A 168 -5.47 -7.42 5.47
N TYR A 169 -4.59 -7.53 6.47
CA TYR A 169 -3.54 -6.53 6.69
C TYR A 169 -2.70 -6.30 5.43
N ARG A 170 -2.38 -7.38 4.68
CA ARG A 170 -1.61 -7.27 3.44
C ARG A 170 -2.32 -6.51 2.34
N ALA A 171 -3.60 -6.81 2.12
CA ALA A 171 -4.38 -6.07 1.15
C ALA A 171 -4.56 -4.60 1.54
N VAL A 172 -4.73 -4.33 2.84
CA VAL A 172 -4.74 -2.96 3.40
C VAL A 172 -3.40 -2.27 3.13
N MET A 173 -2.27 -2.92 3.38
CA MET A 173 -0.95 -2.36 3.12
C MET A 173 -0.71 -2.06 1.63
N ASP A 174 -1.12 -2.95 0.72
CA ASP A 174 -1.07 -2.71 -0.72
C ASP A 174 -1.92 -1.50 -1.11
N ALA A 175 -3.14 -1.39 -0.57
CA ALA A 175 -4.01 -0.23 -0.78
C ALA A 175 -3.35 1.07 -0.28
N CYS A 176 -2.81 1.07 0.94
CA CYS A 176 -2.09 2.20 1.52
C CYS A 176 -0.91 2.64 0.66
N CYS A 177 -0.12 1.67 0.18
CA CYS A 177 1.00 1.95 -0.71
C CYS A 177 0.51 2.58 -2.02
N ILE A 178 -0.46 1.98 -2.71
CA ILE A 178 -1.01 2.51 -3.97
C ILE A 178 -1.53 3.95 -3.80
N LEU A 179 -2.26 4.22 -2.72
CA LEU A 179 -2.77 5.57 -2.43
C LEU A 179 -1.63 6.57 -2.24
N MET A 180 -0.71 6.30 -1.31
CA MET A 180 0.38 7.22 -0.97
C MET A 180 1.32 7.45 -2.17
N SER A 181 1.64 6.37 -2.88
CA SER A 181 2.46 6.32 -4.08
C SER A 181 1.84 7.15 -5.22
N THR A 182 0.52 7.05 -5.41
CA THR A 182 -0.21 7.85 -6.39
C THR A 182 -0.24 9.34 -6.01
N LEU A 183 -0.51 9.65 -4.74
CA LEU A 183 -0.53 11.04 -4.24
C LEU A 183 0.84 11.74 -4.36
N HIS A 184 1.94 11.00 -4.22
CA HIS A 184 3.30 11.53 -4.38
C HIS A 184 3.78 11.58 -5.85
N SER A 185 2.93 11.25 -6.82
CA SER A 185 3.32 11.17 -8.23
C SER A 185 2.69 12.26 -9.10
N LYS A 186 3.09 12.27 -10.38
CA LYS A 186 2.43 13.06 -11.43
C LYS A 186 1.05 12.50 -11.83
N ALA A 187 0.68 11.30 -11.38
CA ALA A 187 -0.62 10.68 -11.63
C ALA A 187 -1.66 10.97 -10.53
N ILE A 188 -1.39 11.91 -9.63
CA ILE A 188 -2.37 12.38 -8.64
C ILE A 188 -3.68 12.81 -9.34
N PRO A 189 -4.86 12.37 -8.86
CA PRO A 189 -6.12 12.80 -9.44
C PRO A 189 -6.25 14.35 -9.44
N PRO A 190 -6.66 14.97 -10.55
CA PRO A 190 -6.56 16.42 -10.74
C PRO A 190 -7.44 17.25 -9.80
N HIS A 191 -8.42 16.62 -9.15
CA HIS A 191 -9.35 17.27 -8.22
C HIS A 191 -8.90 17.17 -6.75
N ILE A 192 -7.82 16.45 -6.45
CA ILE A 192 -7.31 16.28 -5.08
C ILE A 192 -6.41 17.46 -4.74
N SER A 193 -6.82 18.26 -3.76
CA SER A 193 -5.99 19.32 -3.18
C SER A 193 -4.93 18.74 -2.23
N ALA A 194 -3.96 19.57 -1.81
CA ALA A 194 -2.98 19.16 -0.80
C ALA A 194 -3.65 18.75 0.53
N SER A 195 -4.70 19.47 0.94
CA SER A 195 -5.48 19.14 2.15
C SER A 195 -6.24 17.82 2.03
N ASP A 196 -6.79 17.53 0.84
CA ASP A 196 -7.45 16.25 0.59
C ASP A 196 -6.46 15.10 0.64
N ALA A 197 -5.26 15.30 0.07
CA ALA A 197 -4.17 14.32 0.13
C ALA A 197 -3.74 14.05 1.59
N ASP A 198 -3.59 15.09 2.40
CA ASP A 198 -3.26 14.94 3.83
C ASP A 198 -4.36 14.19 4.59
N THR A 199 -5.64 14.41 4.24
CA THR A 199 -6.77 13.67 4.82
C THR A 199 -6.71 12.18 4.46
N VAL A 200 -6.44 11.86 3.19
CA VAL A 200 -6.27 10.46 2.75
C VAL A 200 -5.09 9.80 3.48
N VAL A 201 -3.99 10.52 3.67
CA VAL A 201 -2.85 9.98 4.42
C VAL A 201 -3.16 9.80 5.90
N ALA A 202 -3.90 10.71 6.53
CA ALA A 202 -4.35 10.50 7.90
C ALA A 202 -5.21 9.22 8.04
N GLN A 203 -6.05 8.91 7.04
CA GLN A 203 -6.81 7.66 7.00
C GLN A 203 -5.89 6.43 6.82
N ILE A 204 -4.88 6.52 5.95
CA ILE A 204 -3.85 5.47 5.78
C ILE A 204 -3.11 5.18 7.09
N LEU A 205 -2.72 6.20 7.82
CA LEU A 205 -2.02 6.02 9.09
C LEU A 205 -2.95 5.44 10.15
N THR A 206 -4.21 5.88 10.17
CA THR A 206 -5.24 5.36 11.09
C THR A 206 -5.46 3.87 10.86
N VAL A 207 -5.76 3.45 9.61
CA VAL A 207 -6.06 2.05 9.30
C VAL A 207 -4.89 1.11 9.62
N LEU A 208 -3.64 1.54 9.38
CA LEU A 208 -2.46 0.75 9.70
C LEU A 208 -2.25 0.63 11.21
N ARG A 209 -2.40 1.72 11.96
CA ARG A 209 -2.26 1.70 13.42
C ARG A 209 -3.33 0.83 14.08
N THR A 210 -4.56 0.83 13.56
CA THR A 210 -5.64 -0.05 14.02
C THR A 210 -5.34 -1.54 13.80
N CYS A 211 -4.54 -1.88 12.79
CA CYS A 211 -4.13 -3.27 12.56
C CYS A 211 -3.13 -3.79 13.60
N SER A 212 -2.58 -2.93 14.46
CA SER A 212 -1.58 -3.29 15.45
C SER A 212 -2.18 -3.98 16.66
N VAL A 213 -1.51 -5.01 17.14
CA VAL A 213 -1.88 -5.78 18.34
C VAL A 213 -0.79 -5.76 19.41
N ARG A 214 0.40 -5.24 19.09
CA ARG A 214 1.53 -5.10 20.03
C ARG A 214 2.50 -4.03 19.60
N ASP A 215 3.25 -3.49 20.56
CA ASP A 215 4.31 -2.52 20.29
C ASP A 215 5.34 -3.07 19.29
N ASN A 216 5.73 -2.20 18.35
CA ASN A 216 6.71 -2.48 17.30
C ASN A 216 6.37 -3.68 16.39
N ASP A 217 5.08 -4.00 16.21
CA ASP A 217 4.67 -4.97 15.20
C ASP A 217 4.74 -4.42 13.76
N LEU A 218 4.46 -5.29 12.79
CA LEU A 218 4.56 -4.96 11.37
C LEU A 218 3.64 -3.79 10.95
N PRO A 219 2.36 -3.71 11.38
CA PRO A 219 1.52 -2.54 11.13
C PRO A 219 2.09 -1.23 11.65
N VAL A 220 2.59 -1.20 12.89
CA VAL A 220 3.19 0.02 13.49
C VAL A 220 4.41 0.45 12.69
N ARG A 221 5.31 -0.48 12.36
CA ARG A 221 6.49 -0.25 11.51
C ARG A 221 6.14 0.30 10.13
N GLY A 222 5.17 -0.31 9.46
CA GLY A 222 4.66 0.19 8.18
C GLY A 222 4.12 1.61 8.30
N SER A 223 3.37 1.92 9.37
CA SER A 223 2.82 3.25 9.59
C SER A 223 3.90 4.32 9.76
N VAL A 224 4.99 4.03 10.48
CA VAL A 224 6.10 4.97 10.69
C VAL A 224 6.84 5.27 9.39
N VAL A 225 7.11 4.25 8.56
CA VAL A 225 7.73 4.46 7.24
C VAL A 225 6.87 5.39 6.38
N LEU A 226 5.56 5.13 6.31
CA LEU A 226 4.63 5.91 5.49
C LEU A 226 4.44 7.34 6.04
N GLU A 227 4.35 7.50 7.36
CA GLU A 227 4.25 8.81 8.02
C GLU A 227 5.51 9.65 7.80
N THR A 228 6.69 9.03 7.95
CA THR A 228 7.99 9.68 7.72
C THR A 228 8.10 10.11 6.26
N PHE A 229 7.79 9.22 5.32
CA PHE A 229 7.80 9.51 3.90
C PHE A 229 6.88 10.69 3.57
N TRP A 230 5.64 10.67 4.05
CA TRP A 230 4.69 11.74 3.79
C TRP A 230 5.13 13.07 4.41
N SER A 231 5.71 13.05 5.60
CA SER A 231 6.21 14.26 6.28
C SER A 231 7.37 14.89 5.51
N ALA A 232 8.26 14.08 4.95
CA ALA A 232 9.39 14.53 4.13
C ALA A 232 9.02 14.84 2.66
N ARG A 233 7.78 14.59 2.22
CA ARG A 233 7.40 14.61 0.79
C ARG A 233 7.76 15.89 0.03
N HIS A 234 7.84 17.04 0.72
CA HIS A 234 8.13 18.32 0.09
C HIS A 234 9.59 18.48 -0.36
N ILE A 235 10.51 17.75 0.28
CA ILE A 235 11.94 17.74 -0.09
C ILE A 235 12.31 16.56 -0.97
N LEU A 236 11.35 15.67 -1.27
CA LEU A 236 11.54 14.49 -2.11
C LEU A 236 11.09 14.76 -3.55
N PRO A 237 11.79 14.19 -4.56
CA PRO A 237 11.37 14.32 -5.95
C PRO A 237 10.05 13.57 -6.20
N LYS A 238 9.08 14.24 -6.83
CA LYS A 238 7.84 13.59 -7.25
C LYS A 238 8.10 12.49 -8.26
N TRP A 239 7.33 11.42 -8.16
CA TRP A 239 7.43 10.29 -9.06
C TRP A 239 6.79 10.54 -10.42
N ASP A 240 7.51 10.20 -11.49
CA ASP A 240 6.96 10.20 -12.84
C ASP A 240 5.88 9.14 -13.00
N VAL A 241 6.10 7.98 -12.38
CA VAL A 241 5.19 6.83 -12.41
C VAL A 241 4.77 6.54 -10.97
N PRO A 242 3.46 6.52 -10.68
CA PRO A 242 2.93 6.40 -9.33
C PRO A 242 3.46 5.22 -8.55
N VAL A 243 3.47 4.01 -9.12
CA VAL A 243 3.74 2.76 -8.42
C VAL A 243 4.52 1.83 -9.36
N GLY A 244 5.46 1.06 -8.82
CA GLY A 244 6.02 -0.13 -9.46
C GLY A 244 5.72 -1.41 -8.65
N ALA A 245 6.18 -2.55 -9.15
CA ALA A 245 6.00 -3.83 -8.50
C ALA A 245 7.25 -4.70 -8.68
N TRP A 246 7.57 -5.54 -7.69
CA TRP A 246 8.55 -6.61 -7.83
C TRP A 246 7.86 -7.90 -8.29
N PRO A 247 8.02 -8.33 -9.56
CA PRO A 247 7.29 -9.48 -10.10
C PRO A 247 7.51 -10.77 -9.29
N ASP A 248 8.68 -10.93 -8.69
CA ASP A 248 9.07 -12.07 -7.84
C ASP A 248 8.35 -12.14 -6.49
N ARG A 249 7.44 -11.19 -6.21
CA ARG A 249 6.66 -11.11 -4.97
C ARG A 249 5.15 -11.01 -5.23
N ILE A 250 4.70 -11.44 -6.42
CA ILE A 250 3.32 -11.76 -6.86
C ILE A 250 2.17 -11.16 -6.01
N GLY A 251 1.89 -11.66 -4.80
CA GLY A 251 0.78 -11.23 -3.93
C GLY A 251 1.10 -10.11 -2.93
N ALA A 252 2.26 -9.47 -3.09
CA ALA A 252 2.76 -8.40 -2.25
C ALA A 252 3.65 -7.40 -3.04
N ALA A 253 3.80 -7.63 -4.34
CA ALA A 253 4.78 -6.98 -5.21
C ALA A 253 4.77 -5.45 -5.10
N THR A 254 3.58 -4.85 -4.97
CA THR A 254 3.37 -3.42 -4.85
C THR A 254 3.85 -2.86 -3.51
N SER A 255 3.38 -3.41 -2.38
CA SER A 255 3.81 -2.96 -1.04
C SER A 255 5.33 -2.94 -0.92
N TYR A 256 5.98 -4.02 -1.33
CA TYR A 256 7.43 -4.17 -1.20
C TYR A 256 8.18 -3.13 -2.02
N TRP A 257 7.77 -2.95 -3.28
CA TRP A 257 8.38 -1.96 -4.15
C TRP A 257 8.23 -0.55 -3.55
N CYS A 258 7.01 -0.18 -3.12
CA CYS A 258 6.74 1.14 -2.54
C CYS A 258 7.56 1.37 -1.28
N LEU A 259 7.55 0.43 -0.33
CA LEU A 259 8.30 0.55 0.92
C LEU A 259 9.80 0.66 0.71
N ALA A 260 10.36 -0.16 -0.19
CA ALA A 260 11.77 -0.08 -0.55
C ALA A 260 12.11 1.26 -1.19
N LYS A 261 11.26 1.77 -2.10
CA LYS A 261 11.47 3.06 -2.74
C LYS A 261 11.32 4.24 -1.79
N PHE A 262 10.33 4.21 -0.90
CA PHE A 262 10.18 5.21 0.17
C PHE A 262 11.44 5.25 1.04
N LYS A 263 11.96 4.09 1.45
CA LYS A 263 13.19 3.97 2.25
C LYS A 263 14.40 4.52 1.51
N GLU A 264 14.59 4.15 0.24
CA GLU A 264 15.69 4.59 -0.61
C GLU A 264 15.73 6.12 -0.71
N VAL A 265 14.61 6.76 -1.09
CA VAL A 265 14.58 8.22 -1.24
C VAL A 265 14.71 8.96 0.09
N LEU A 266 14.21 8.38 1.19
CA LEU A 266 14.40 8.93 2.54
C LEU A 266 15.88 8.86 2.97
N GLN A 267 16.58 7.76 2.65
CA GLN A 267 18.00 7.61 2.94
C GLN A 267 18.86 8.57 2.10
N GLU A 268 18.52 8.75 0.82
CA GLU A 268 19.18 9.73 -0.06
C GLU A 268 19.00 11.16 0.45
N ALA A 269 17.78 11.52 0.86
CA ALA A 269 17.48 12.83 1.45
C ALA A 269 18.27 13.05 2.75
N ARG A 270 18.29 12.06 3.65
CA ARG A 270 19.07 12.12 4.89
C ARG A 270 20.56 12.33 4.62
N ASN A 271 21.15 11.52 3.74
CA ASN A 271 22.57 11.63 3.41
C ASN A 271 22.91 13.00 2.81
N SER A 272 22.00 13.56 2.02
CA SER A 272 22.14 14.90 1.44
C SER A 272 22.12 15.96 2.54
N THR A 273 21.14 15.94 3.45
CA THR A 273 21.08 16.86 4.60
C THR A 273 22.31 16.75 5.50
N ASP A 274 22.74 15.52 5.85
CA ASP A 274 23.93 15.26 6.65
C ASP A 274 25.20 15.79 5.96
N SER A 275 25.31 15.67 4.64
CA SER A 275 26.44 16.18 3.86
C SER A 275 26.48 17.70 3.81
N VAL A 276 25.31 18.35 3.70
CA VAL A 276 25.17 19.81 3.73
C VAL A 276 25.52 20.33 5.12
N GLN A 277 24.99 19.71 6.18
CA GLN A 277 25.27 20.12 7.56
C GLN A 277 26.77 19.99 7.87
N LYS A 278 27.41 18.88 7.51
CA LYS A 278 28.87 18.72 7.66
C LYS A 278 29.65 19.77 6.87
N GLY A 279 29.19 20.16 5.69
CA GLY A 279 29.79 21.22 4.87
C GLY A 279 29.71 22.59 5.56
N ILE A 280 28.57 22.90 6.18
CA ILE A 280 28.36 24.12 6.98
C ILE A 280 29.29 24.11 8.20
N ASP A 281 29.32 23.01 8.95
CA ASP A 281 30.17 22.89 10.16
C ASP A 281 31.66 23.08 9.83
N VAL A 282 32.13 22.54 8.69
CA VAL A 282 33.51 22.72 8.21
C VAL A 282 33.76 24.17 7.79
N TYR A 283 32.80 24.82 7.14
CA TYR A 283 32.90 26.23 6.75
C TYR A 283 32.96 27.15 7.98
N GLU A 284 32.09 26.94 8.97
CA GLU A 284 32.07 27.70 10.23
C GLU A 284 33.32 27.46 11.09
N ALA A 285 33.82 26.22 11.13
CA ALA A 285 35.10 25.91 11.76
C ALA A 285 36.28 26.64 11.09
N ASN A 286 36.24 26.79 9.77
CA ASN A 286 37.27 27.52 9.02
C ASN A 286 37.20 29.04 9.24
N ILE A 287 36.00 29.64 9.37
CA ILE A 287 35.83 31.06 9.78
C ILE A 287 36.31 31.28 11.22
N SER A 288 35.98 30.35 12.12
CA SER A 288 36.37 30.44 13.53
C SER A 288 37.89 30.30 13.72
N ASN A 289 38.55 29.52 12.87
CA ASN A 289 40.00 29.35 12.88
C ASN A 289 40.74 30.53 12.22
N THR A 290 40.15 31.24 11.26
CA THR A 290 40.74 32.45 10.66
C THR A 290 40.70 33.64 11.63
N ASN A 291 39.74 33.70 12.55
CA ASN A 291 39.66 34.72 13.59
C ASN A 291 40.64 34.52 14.78
N LYS A 292 41.40 33.41 14.79
CA LYS A 292 42.49 33.18 15.77
C LYS A 292 43.89 33.50 15.23
N SER A 293 44.03 33.84 13.94
CA SER A 293 45.29 34.25 13.36
C SER A 293 45.19 35.66 12.76
N ASN A 294 45.75 36.62 13.50
CA ASN A 294 46.12 37.98 13.11
C ASN A 294 45.03 39.06 13.20
N GLY A 295 45.32 40.02 14.09
CA GLY A 295 44.75 41.35 14.06
C GLY A 295 45.19 42.15 12.84
N ASP A 296 44.45 43.24 12.63
CA ASP A 296 44.61 44.28 11.61
C ASP A 296 44.56 43.82 10.15
N SER A 297 43.38 43.99 9.54
CA SER A 297 43.19 44.81 8.32
C SER A 297 41.70 44.84 7.94
N VAL A 298 41.12 46.03 7.96
CA VAL A 298 39.78 46.32 7.42
C VAL A 298 39.79 46.12 5.91
N VAL A 299 39.02 45.15 5.41
CA VAL A 299 38.67 45.06 3.98
C VAL A 299 37.15 44.94 3.89
N ALA A 300 36.55 45.90 3.18
CA ALA A 300 35.11 46.02 3.00
C ALA A 300 34.51 44.79 2.29
N VAL A 301 33.50 44.20 2.92
CA VAL A 301 32.65 43.14 2.36
C VAL A 301 31.69 43.77 1.34
N PRO A 302 31.55 43.23 0.11
CA PRO A 302 30.51 43.70 -0.78
C PRO A 302 29.15 43.20 -0.27
N ASN A 303 28.28 44.16 0.02
CA ASN A 303 26.88 43.95 0.40
C ASN A 303 26.15 43.22 -0.74
N ILE A 304 25.90 41.92 -0.59
CA ILE A 304 24.92 41.21 -1.42
C ILE A 304 23.57 41.40 -0.73
N SER A 305 22.76 42.26 -1.33
CA SER A 305 21.39 42.57 -0.92
C SER A 305 20.54 41.29 -0.81
N HIS A 306 20.15 40.93 0.42
CA HIS A 306 19.01 40.06 0.65
C HIS A 306 17.73 40.81 0.29
N GLY A 307 17.20 40.53 -0.90
CA GLY A 307 15.77 40.66 -1.15
C GLY A 307 15.04 39.64 -0.28
N GLN A 308 14.02 40.10 0.42
CA GLN A 308 13.13 39.28 1.24
C GLN A 308 12.51 38.18 0.37
N ASP A 309 13.03 36.97 0.49
CA ASP A 309 12.27 35.77 0.21
C ASP A 309 12.00 35.09 1.55
N GLN A 310 10.77 34.63 1.71
CA GLN A 310 10.22 34.10 2.95
C GLN A 310 11.14 32.99 3.48
N THR A 311 11.83 33.29 4.58
CA THR A 311 12.63 32.31 5.32
C THR A 311 11.71 31.20 5.80
N ILE A 312 11.72 30.09 5.07
CA ILE A 312 11.41 28.78 5.63
C ILE A 312 12.38 28.63 6.80
N ASP A 313 11.83 28.45 8.00
CA ASP A 313 12.60 28.19 9.20
C ASP A 313 13.31 26.84 9.03
N ASN A 314 14.55 26.87 8.52
CA ASN A 314 15.41 25.71 8.33
C ASN A 314 15.95 25.14 9.65
N SER A 315 15.46 25.60 10.81
CA SER A 315 15.99 25.19 12.12
C SER A 315 15.55 23.81 12.60
N ILE A 316 14.58 23.16 11.93
CA ILE A 316 14.13 21.81 12.26
C ILE A 316 14.35 20.93 11.04
N ASP A 317 15.39 20.09 11.06
CA ASP A 317 15.53 19.02 10.08
C ASP A 317 14.33 18.06 10.24
N PRO A 318 13.46 17.92 9.22
CA PRO A 318 12.26 17.07 9.30
C PRO A 318 12.60 15.59 9.53
N LEU A 319 13.88 15.21 9.39
CA LEU A 319 14.39 13.85 9.58
C LEU A 319 15.07 13.63 10.95
N GLN A 320 15.23 14.67 11.78
CA GLN A 320 16.00 14.62 13.03
C GLN A 320 15.34 13.77 14.14
N GLY A 321 14.02 13.55 14.04
CA GLY A 321 13.24 12.74 14.98
C GLY A 321 12.87 11.34 14.47
N VAL A 322 13.39 10.92 13.32
CA VAL A 322 13.03 9.66 12.68
C VAL A 322 13.77 8.49 13.33
N ASP A 323 13.02 7.46 13.73
CA ASP A 323 13.60 6.19 14.17
C ASP A 323 14.15 5.41 12.96
N TRP A 324 15.40 5.70 12.62
CA TRP A 324 16.08 5.07 11.50
C TRP A 324 16.34 3.58 11.73
N SER A 325 16.39 3.09 12.97
CA SER A 325 16.53 1.66 13.24
C SER A 325 15.28 0.91 12.78
N MET A 326 14.10 1.46 13.07
CA MET A 326 12.81 0.96 12.61
C MET A 326 12.62 1.05 11.09
N ILE A 327 13.31 1.96 10.41
CA ILE A 327 13.29 2.04 8.93
C ILE A 327 14.34 1.09 8.31
N ILE A 328 15.48 0.89 8.97
CA ILE A 328 16.63 0.15 8.44
C ILE A 328 16.51 -1.35 8.70
N ASP A 329 16.16 -1.74 9.92
CA ASP A 329 16.14 -3.12 10.41
C ASP A 329 14.85 -3.87 10.02
N ASP A 330 13.79 -3.13 9.69
CA ASP A 330 12.48 -3.72 9.51
C ASP A 330 12.20 -4.01 8.06
N PHE A 331 12.37 -5.28 7.75
CA PHE A 331 11.45 -6.14 7.02
C PHE A 331 12.14 -7.50 6.95
N GLY A 332 11.79 -8.46 7.82
CA GLY A 332 12.11 -9.90 7.64
C GLY A 332 11.48 -10.53 6.38
N TRP A 333 11.03 -9.65 5.49
CA TRP A 333 10.37 -9.78 4.22
C TRP A 333 11.39 -9.59 3.07
N ILE A 334 12.43 -8.77 3.29
CA ILE A 334 13.52 -8.47 2.34
C ILE A 334 14.71 -9.40 2.63
N GLY A 335 14.45 -10.69 2.86
CA GLY A 335 15.51 -11.68 2.70
C GLY A 335 15.79 -11.86 1.21
N GLU A 336 17.06 -11.94 0.83
CA GLU A 336 17.48 -12.41 -0.51
C GLU A 336 17.11 -13.89 -0.77
N GLY A 337 16.30 -14.50 0.10
CA GLY A 337 15.72 -15.83 -0.04
C GLY A 337 14.40 -15.97 0.73
N PRO A 338 13.66 -17.08 0.55
CA PRO A 338 12.42 -17.34 1.26
C PRO A 338 12.71 -17.48 2.75
N VAL A 339 12.48 -16.41 3.51
CA VAL A 339 12.46 -16.46 4.97
C VAL A 339 11.13 -17.11 5.34
N PHE A 340 11.15 -18.44 5.44
CA PHE A 340 10.18 -19.13 6.28
C PHE A 340 10.26 -18.46 7.66
N LEU A 341 9.11 -17.94 8.11
CA LEU A 341 8.87 -17.54 9.49
C LEU A 341 9.58 -18.55 10.41
N GLY A 342 10.38 -18.05 11.35
CA GLY A 342 11.21 -18.84 12.27
C GLY A 342 10.43 -19.92 13.03
N PRO A 343 11.15 -20.84 13.70
CA PRO A 343 10.63 -22.13 14.12
C PRO A 343 9.45 -22.01 15.09
N ALA A 344 8.57 -23.00 14.99
CA ALA A 344 7.38 -23.21 15.82
C ALA A 344 7.64 -23.18 17.33
#